data_AF-A0A1J5TQB1-F1
#
_entry.id   AF-A0A1J5TQB1-F1
#
_cell.length_a   1.000
_cell.length_b   1.000
_cell.length_c   1.000
_cell.angle_alpha   90.00
_cell.angle_beta   90.00
_cell.angle_gamma   90.00
#
_symmetry.space_group_name_H-M   'P 1'
#
loop_
_entity.id
_entity.type
_entity.pdbx_description
1 polymer ?
#
loop_
_entity_poly.entity_id
_entity_poly.type
_entity_poly.pdbx_seq_one_letter_code
_entity_poly.pdbx_strand_id
1 'polypeptide(L)'
;MSVPRFWRELGTRYNLIGSYCKLTKTYHFPRRSFDPEAGRESMGTMEDYQFKGDGEVVNATVVHQSQTGYEMFGPYCMAIIKLDEGPRITSQIVDCDPKTVKPGMKVKAVFRKLGEDSESGILHYGTKFALKEIPEIEEEDESLSNIEL
;
A
#
# COMPACT_ATOMS: atom_id res chain seq x y z
N MET A 1 3.76 1.76 -17.30
CA MET A 1 2.27 1.61 -17.32
C MET A 1 1.75 2.51 -18.42
N SER A 2 0.67 2.20 -19.17
CA SER A 2 0.25 3.16 -20.22
C SER A 2 -0.28 4.46 -19.58
N VAL A 3 0.14 5.60 -20.13
CA VAL A 3 -0.21 6.95 -19.62
C VAL A 3 -1.72 7.14 -19.46
N PRO A 4 -2.58 6.78 -20.43
CA PRO A 4 -4.02 6.99 -20.28
C PRO A 4 -4.65 6.15 -19.17
N ARG A 5 -4.09 4.96 -18.88
CA ARG A 5 -4.57 4.12 -17.79
C ARG A 5 -4.23 4.75 -16.44
N PHE A 6 -2.99 5.20 -16.27
CA PHE A 6 -2.58 5.84 -15.03
C PHE A 6 -3.42 7.08 -14.74
N TRP A 7 -3.65 7.92 -15.75
CA TRP A 7 -4.46 9.14 -15.63
C TRP A 7 -5.90 8.87 -15.16
N ARG A 8 -6.56 7.81 -15.67
CA ARG A 8 -7.93 7.45 -15.25
C ARG A 8 -8.01 6.96 -13.80
N GLU A 9 -6.90 6.45 -13.27
CA GLU A 9 -6.82 5.87 -11.92
C GLU A 9 -6.30 6.87 -10.87
N LEU A 10 -6.06 8.13 -11.22
CA LEU A 10 -5.48 9.14 -10.32
C LEU A 10 -6.25 9.30 -9.02
N GLY A 11 -7.58 9.38 -9.06
CA GLY A 11 -8.40 9.52 -7.85
C GLY A 11 -8.19 8.37 -6.86
N THR A 12 -8.17 7.13 -7.37
CA THR A 12 -7.89 5.92 -6.58
C THR A 12 -6.46 5.90 -6.04
N ARG A 13 -5.48 6.28 -6.88
CA ARG A 13 -4.05 6.18 -6.55
C ARG A 13 -3.56 7.27 -5.62
N TYR A 14 -4.15 8.47 -5.69
CA TYR A 14 -3.67 9.65 -4.97
C TYR A 14 -4.44 9.83 -3.67
N ASN A 15 -5.76 9.69 -3.73
CA ASN A 15 -6.67 10.05 -2.65
C ASN A 15 -7.38 8.83 -2.05
N LEU A 16 -6.95 7.61 -2.41
CA LEU A 16 -7.62 6.37 -2.02
C LEU A 16 -9.13 6.40 -2.29
N ILE A 17 -9.57 6.93 -3.44
CA ILE A 17 -10.99 6.89 -3.80
C ILE A 17 -11.37 5.46 -4.24
N GLY A 18 -12.32 4.85 -3.54
CA GLY A 18 -12.95 3.60 -3.94
C GLY A 18 -14.47 3.77 -4.06
N SER A 19 -15.22 2.74 -3.68
CA SER A 19 -16.68 2.75 -3.80
C SER A 19 -17.37 2.27 -2.52
N TYR A 20 -18.53 2.81 -2.24
CA TYR A 20 -19.44 2.36 -1.19
C TYR A 20 -20.77 1.94 -1.82
N CYS A 21 -21.25 0.74 -1.50
CA CYS A 21 -22.56 0.27 -1.96
C CYS A 21 -23.63 0.62 -0.92
N LYS A 22 -24.62 1.43 -1.30
CA LYS A 22 -25.74 1.78 -0.41
C LYS A 22 -26.62 0.59 -0.03
N LEU A 23 -26.71 -0.42 -0.90
CA LEU A 23 -27.57 -1.58 -0.72
C LEU A 23 -27.01 -2.54 0.34
N THR A 24 -25.76 -2.99 0.14
CA THR A 24 -25.08 -3.97 1.00
C THR A 24 -24.32 -3.31 2.16
N LYS A 25 -24.15 -1.98 2.12
CA LYS A 25 -23.37 -1.19 3.09
C LYS A 25 -21.90 -1.61 3.16
N THR A 26 -21.37 -2.12 2.05
CA THR A 26 -19.97 -2.56 1.96
C THR A 26 -19.10 -1.52 1.27
N TYR A 27 -17.83 -1.47 1.69
CA TYR A 27 -16.79 -0.65 1.06
C TYR A 27 -15.97 -1.51 0.12
N HIS A 28 -15.61 -0.95 -1.03
CA HIS A 28 -14.83 -1.61 -2.06
C HIS A 28 -13.63 -0.74 -2.45
N PHE A 29 -12.47 -1.37 -2.54
CA PHE A 29 -11.27 -0.77 -3.10
C PHE A 29 -10.60 -1.79 -4.04
N PRO A 30 -10.19 -1.42 -5.26
CA PRO A 30 -10.38 -0.13 -5.95
C PRO A 30 -11.85 0.22 -6.25
N ARG A 31 -12.09 1.40 -6.84
CA ARG A 31 -13.42 1.83 -7.33
C ARG A 31 -14.05 0.77 -8.24
N ARG A 32 -15.35 0.48 -8.04
CA ARG A 32 -16.14 -0.49 -8.81
C ARG A 32 -17.47 0.09 -9.29
N SER A 33 -17.97 -0.42 -10.42
CA SER A 33 -19.29 -0.06 -10.96
C SER A 33 -20.44 -0.90 -10.40
N PHE A 34 -20.14 -2.03 -9.74
CA PHE A 34 -21.11 -2.90 -9.09
C PHE A 34 -20.46 -3.64 -7.92
N ASP A 35 -21.29 -4.06 -6.96
CA ASP A 35 -20.95 -4.94 -5.85
C ASP A 35 -21.06 -6.42 -6.26
N PRO A 36 -20.01 -7.24 -6.09
CA PRO A 36 -20.08 -8.68 -6.33
C PRO A 36 -21.18 -9.42 -5.57
N GLU A 37 -21.55 -8.97 -4.36
CA GLU A 37 -22.54 -9.66 -3.53
C GLU A 37 -23.97 -9.49 -4.07
N ALA A 38 -24.34 -8.26 -4.45
CA ALA A 38 -25.66 -7.95 -4.99
C ALA A 38 -25.72 -7.99 -6.54
N GLY A 39 -24.57 -8.14 -7.20
CA GLY A 39 -24.48 -8.20 -8.66
C GLY A 39 -25.09 -6.97 -9.33
N ARG A 40 -25.99 -7.19 -10.29
CA ARG A 40 -26.61 -6.11 -11.09
C ARG A 40 -27.51 -5.19 -10.28
N GLU A 41 -28.09 -5.65 -9.17
CA GLU A 41 -29.00 -4.84 -8.34
C GLU A 41 -28.26 -3.66 -7.70
N SER A 42 -26.95 -3.79 -7.49
CA SER A 42 -26.12 -2.72 -6.97
C SER A 42 -25.84 -1.60 -7.98
N MET A 43 -26.08 -1.82 -9.29
CA MET A 43 -25.80 -0.81 -10.31
C MET A 43 -26.67 0.44 -10.07
N GLY A 44 -26.02 1.60 -9.95
CA GLY A 44 -26.68 2.87 -9.60
C GLY A 44 -26.77 3.16 -8.10
N THR A 45 -26.42 2.20 -7.23
CA THR A 45 -26.33 2.38 -5.77
C THR A 45 -24.88 2.51 -5.26
N MET A 46 -23.92 2.41 -6.19
CA MET A 46 -22.49 2.57 -5.93
C MET A 46 -22.12 4.06 -5.95
N GLU A 47 -21.51 4.54 -4.86
CA GLU A 47 -21.03 5.92 -4.75
C GLU A 47 -19.53 5.96 -4.49
N ASP A 48 -18.88 7.04 -4.92
CA ASP A 48 -17.46 7.24 -4.64
C ASP A 48 -17.27 7.50 -3.15
N TYR A 49 -16.29 6.82 -2.56
CA TYR A 49 -15.94 6.97 -1.16
C TYR A 49 -14.44 7.19 -1.00
N GLN A 50 -14.08 8.24 -0.28
CA GLN A 50 -12.69 8.54 0.06
C GLN A 50 -12.32 7.85 1.38
N PHE A 51 -11.40 6.90 1.32
CA PHE A 51 -10.93 6.19 2.49
C PHE A 51 -9.99 7.08 3.32
N LYS A 52 -10.01 6.92 4.64
CA LYS A 52 -9.16 7.69 5.58
C LYS A 52 -7.68 7.39 5.38
N GLY A 53 -7.36 6.19 4.90
CA GLY A 53 -5.99 5.73 4.70
C GLY A 53 -5.33 5.16 5.95
N ASP A 54 -6.09 4.94 7.02
CA ASP A 54 -5.66 4.20 8.20
C ASP A 54 -5.90 2.70 8.02
N GLY A 55 -5.01 1.88 8.55
CA GLY A 55 -5.19 0.43 8.50
C GLY A 55 -4.20 -0.36 9.33
N GLU A 56 -4.20 -1.66 9.09
CA GLU A 56 -3.39 -2.64 9.82
C GLU A 56 -2.74 -3.63 8.84
N VAL A 57 -1.48 -3.98 9.13
CA VAL A 57 -0.74 -4.99 8.36
C VAL A 57 -1.37 -6.37 8.61
N VAL A 58 -1.90 -6.99 7.55
CA VAL A 58 -2.40 -8.37 7.59
C VAL A 58 -1.26 -9.36 7.44
N ASN A 59 -0.37 -9.12 6.49
CA ASN A 59 0.82 -9.91 6.25
C ASN A 59 1.87 -9.07 5.51
N ALA A 60 3.15 -9.36 5.69
CA ALA A 60 4.27 -8.63 5.11
C ALA A 60 5.35 -9.60 4.59
N THR A 61 6.10 -9.15 3.58
CA THR A 61 7.26 -9.86 3.05
C THR A 61 8.32 -8.85 2.62
N VAL A 62 9.59 -9.23 2.73
CA VAL A 62 10.71 -8.40 2.30
C VAL A 62 11.16 -8.85 0.91
N VAL A 63 11.12 -7.92 -0.04
CA VAL A 63 11.64 -8.14 -1.39
C VAL A 63 13.12 -7.73 -1.41
N HIS A 64 14.00 -8.73 -1.45
CA HIS A 64 15.45 -8.51 -1.45
C HIS A 64 16.03 -8.23 -2.84
N GLN A 65 15.52 -8.93 -3.86
CA GLN A 65 15.93 -8.73 -5.25
C GLN A 65 14.95 -7.80 -5.93
N SER A 66 15.37 -6.54 -6.11
CA SER A 66 14.57 -5.57 -6.84
C SER A 66 14.59 -5.85 -8.33
N GLN A 67 13.46 -5.58 -8.99
CA GLN A 67 13.38 -5.62 -10.45
C GLN A 67 14.23 -4.50 -11.06
N THR A 68 14.62 -4.69 -12.32
CA THR A 68 15.32 -3.67 -13.09
C THR A 68 14.47 -2.39 -13.17
N GLY A 69 15.05 -1.24 -12.83
CA GLY A 69 14.35 0.06 -12.68
C GLY A 69 13.79 0.36 -11.28
N TYR A 70 13.89 -0.57 -10.33
CA TYR A 70 13.48 -0.41 -8.92
C TYR A 70 14.62 -0.66 -7.94
N GLU A 71 15.86 -0.71 -8.43
CA GLU A 71 17.07 -1.06 -7.68
C GLU A 71 17.26 -0.16 -6.46
N MET A 72 16.87 1.12 -6.58
CA MET A 72 16.99 2.11 -5.49
C MET A 72 16.07 1.85 -4.29
N PHE A 73 15.13 0.90 -4.40
CA PHE A 73 14.19 0.59 -3.33
C PHE A 73 14.53 -0.72 -2.60
N GLY A 74 15.50 -1.52 -3.09
CA GLY A 74 15.83 -2.81 -2.49
C GLY A 74 16.79 -2.71 -1.30
N PRO A 75 16.55 -3.44 -0.19
CA PRO A 75 15.36 -4.24 0.12
C PRO A 75 14.16 -3.35 0.54
N TYR A 76 12.93 -3.76 0.17
CA TYR A 76 11.69 -3.08 0.60
C TYR A 76 10.66 -4.05 1.16
N CYS A 77 9.79 -3.54 2.05
CA CYS A 77 8.67 -4.29 2.59
C CYS A 77 7.44 -4.16 1.69
N MET A 78 6.88 -5.28 1.27
CA MET A 78 5.56 -5.39 0.65
C MET A 78 4.57 -5.97 1.64
N ALA A 79 3.40 -5.35 1.77
CA ALA A 79 2.38 -5.79 2.71
C ALA A 79 0.98 -5.83 2.11
N ILE A 80 0.15 -6.72 2.64
CA ILE A 80 -1.30 -6.64 2.53
C ILE A 80 -1.81 -5.87 3.75
N ILE A 81 -2.53 -4.79 3.51
CA ILE A 81 -3.01 -3.86 4.52
C ILE A 81 -4.53 -3.92 4.51
N LYS A 82 -5.15 -4.16 5.65
CA LYS A 82 -6.59 -4.03 5.83
C LYS A 82 -6.86 -2.60 6.28
N LEU A 83 -7.56 -1.82 5.46
CA LEU A 83 -8.04 -0.51 5.86
C LEU A 83 -9.08 -0.64 6.97
N ASP A 84 -9.20 0.39 7.80
CA ASP A 84 -10.17 0.43 8.89
C ASP A 84 -11.62 0.27 8.38
N GLU A 85 -11.92 0.77 7.19
CA GLU A 85 -13.22 0.61 6.53
C GLU A 85 -13.46 -0.80 5.98
N GLY A 86 -12.45 -1.67 5.92
CA GLY A 86 -12.59 -3.10 5.60
C GLY A 86 -11.76 -3.63 4.42
N PRO A 87 -11.64 -2.93 3.28
CA PRO A 87 -10.92 -3.44 2.10
C PRO A 87 -9.45 -3.72 2.37
N ARG A 88 -8.90 -4.67 1.59
CA ARG A 88 -7.48 -5.02 1.64
C ARG A 88 -6.75 -4.45 0.43
N ILE A 89 -5.60 -3.83 0.68
CA ILE A 89 -4.75 -3.19 -0.32
C ILE A 89 -3.36 -3.79 -0.23
N THR A 90 -2.77 -4.10 -1.38
CA THR A 90 -1.36 -4.48 -1.47
C THR A 90 -0.53 -3.22 -1.75
N SER A 91 0.40 -2.88 -0.86
CA SER A 91 1.27 -1.72 -1.03
C SER A 91 2.60 -1.90 -0.28
N GLN A 92 3.56 -1.01 -0.53
CA GLN A 92 4.82 -0.97 0.19
C GLN A 92 4.65 -0.27 1.54
N ILE A 93 5.34 -0.79 2.56
CA ILE A 93 5.58 -0.06 3.80
C ILE A 93 6.91 0.69 3.68
N VAL A 94 6.90 1.98 3.98
CA VAL A 94 8.05 2.88 3.88
C VAL A 94 8.34 3.56 5.21
N ASP A 95 9.51 4.21 5.29
CA ASP A 95 10.01 4.94 6.47
C ASP A 95 10.25 4.05 7.69
N CYS A 96 10.61 2.79 7.46
CA CYS A 96 11.04 1.85 8.50
C CYS A 96 12.03 0.85 7.91
N ASP A 97 12.74 0.12 8.77
CA ASP A 97 13.45 -1.09 8.35
C ASP A 97 12.42 -2.11 7.81
N PRO A 98 12.57 -2.62 6.58
CA PRO A 98 11.67 -3.63 6.02
C PRO A 98 11.46 -4.86 6.90
N LYS A 99 12.47 -5.26 7.70
CA LYS A 99 12.42 -6.46 8.55
C LYS A 99 11.62 -6.28 9.82
N THR A 100 11.37 -5.04 10.26
CA THR A 100 10.64 -4.79 11.51
C THR A 100 9.12 -4.88 11.33
N VAL A 101 8.62 -4.83 10.09
CA VAL A 101 7.19 -4.86 9.77
C VAL A 101 6.59 -6.24 10.08
N LYS A 102 5.64 -6.28 11.01
CA LYS A 102 4.94 -7.50 11.45
C LYS A 102 3.42 -7.38 11.27
N PRO A 103 2.69 -8.51 11.12
CA PRO A 103 1.23 -8.51 11.19
C PRO A 103 0.72 -7.84 12.46
N GLY A 104 -0.38 -7.10 12.37
CA GLY A 104 -1.00 -6.37 13.47
C GLY A 104 -0.54 -4.91 13.64
N MET A 105 0.57 -4.51 12.99
CA MET A 105 1.07 -3.14 13.10
C MET A 105 0.14 -2.14 12.42
N LYS A 106 -0.05 -0.98 13.07
CA LYS A 106 -0.88 0.11 12.56
C LYS A 106 -0.11 0.96 11.54
N VAL A 107 -0.78 1.28 10.44
CA VAL A 107 -0.21 2.04 9.33
C VAL A 107 -1.11 3.21 8.94
N LYS A 108 -0.51 4.19 8.25
CA LYS A 108 -1.20 5.31 7.62
C LYS A 108 -0.75 5.49 6.17
N ALA A 109 -1.66 5.93 5.31
CA ALA A 109 -1.39 6.25 3.93
C ALA A 109 -0.44 7.43 3.80
N VAL A 110 0.50 7.35 2.86
CA VAL A 110 1.45 8.41 2.51
C VAL A 110 1.57 8.53 0.99
N PHE A 111 1.74 9.75 0.49
CA PHE A 111 1.91 10.00 -0.94
C PHE A 111 3.39 9.88 -1.34
N ARG A 112 3.68 9.04 -2.34
CA ARG A 112 5.05 8.72 -2.76
C ARG A 112 5.16 8.56 -4.28
N LYS A 113 6.38 8.72 -4.79
CA LYS A 113 6.74 8.26 -6.14
C LYS A 113 6.66 6.73 -6.15
N LEU A 114 5.85 6.19 -7.06
CA LEU A 114 5.69 4.75 -7.31
C LEU A 114 6.69 4.26 -8.35
N GLY A 115 7.05 5.09 -9.33
CA GLY A 115 7.99 4.73 -10.38
C GLY A 115 8.02 5.79 -11.49
N GLU A 116 8.69 5.47 -12.58
CA GLU A 116 8.72 6.28 -13.81
C GLU A 116 8.78 5.36 -15.03
N ASP A 117 8.29 5.82 -16.18
CA ASP A 117 8.30 4.99 -17.40
C ASP A 117 9.69 4.95 -18.08
N SER A 118 10.46 6.05 -18.00
CA SER A 118 11.84 6.19 -18.50
C SER A 118 12.46 7.49 -17.96
N GLU A 119 13.74 7.75 -18.26
CA GLU A 119 14.44 9.00 -17.87
C GLU A 119 13.71 10.27 -18.35
N SER A 120 13.12 10.22 -19.56
CA SER A 120 12.28 11.29 -20.12
C SER A 120 10.78 11.01 -20.02
N GLY A 121 10.40 10.01 -19.22
CA GLY A 121 9.04 9.51 -19.08
C GLY A 121 8.25 10.21 -17.97
N ILE A 122 6.99 9.81 -17.79
CA ILE A 122 6.14 10.37 -16.75
C ILE A 122 6.49 9.74 -15.39
N LEU A 123 6.51 10.58 -14.36
CA LEU A 123 6.60 10.15 -12.97
C LEU A 123 5.23 9.68 -12.48
N HIS A 124 5.18 8.44 -11.99
CA HIS A 124 3.99 7.87 -11.40
C HIS A 124 4.03 8.08 -9.90
N TYR A 125 3.04 8.79 -9.35
CA TYR A 125 2.84 8.94 -7.92
C TYR A 125 1.64 8.13 -7.41
N GLY A 126 1.54 7.98 -6.09
CA GLY A 126 0.37 7.41 -5.45
C GLY A 126 0.63 7.00 -4.01
N THR A 127 -0.27 6.18 -3.48
CA THR A 127 -0.27 5.82 -2.07
C THR A 127 0.65 4.64 -1.75
N LYS A 128 1.59 4.87 -0.82
CA LYS A 128 2.26 3.85 0.00
C LYS A 128 1.77 3.95 1.45
N PHE A 129 2.30 3.16 2.36
CA PHE A 129 1.95 3.23 3.77
C PHE A 129 3.18 3.37 4.66
N ALA A 130 3.05 4.06 5.78
CA ALA A 130 4.09 4.15 6.80
C ALA A 130 3.52 3.66 8.14
N LEU A 131 4.38 3.13 9.02
CA LEU A 131 3.98 2.76 10.38
C LEU A 131 3.52 4.01 11.15
N LYS A 132 2.46 3.88 11.96
CA LYS A 132 2.02 4.98 12.85
C LYS A 132 2.97 5.16 14.02
N GLU A 133 3.45 4.04 14.56
CA GLU A 133 4.42 3.96 15.64
C GLU A 133 5.59 3.15 15.11
N ILE A 134 6.80 3.72 15.18
CA ILE A 134 8.02 3.00 14.81
C ILE A 134 8.45 2.25 16.06
N PRO A 135 8.60 0.91 16.01
CA PRO A 135 9.16 0.18 17.14
C PRO A 135 10.58 0.68 17.40
N GLU A 136 10.89 1.04 18.64
CA GLU A 136 12.26 1.31 19.06
C GLU A 136 13.08 0.04 18.81
N ILE A 137 14.14 0.17 18.00
CA ILE A 137 15.05 -0.92 17.72
C ILE A 137 16.00 -0.95 18.92
N GLU A 138 15.89 -1.97 19.78
CA GLU A 138 16.99 -2.31 20.68
C GLU A 138 18.15 -2.78 19.79
N GLU A 139 19.22 -1.98 19.73
CA GLU A 139 20.47 -2.41 19.11
C GLU A 139 21.00 -3.61 19.91
N GLU A 140 20.86 -4.81 19.38
CA GLU A 140 21.70 -5.93 19.83
C GLU A 140 23.14 -5.56 19.46
N ASP A 141 23.91 -5.18 20.49
CA ASP A 141 25.35 -5.00 20.46
C ASP A 141 26.01 -6.30 19.92
N GLU A 142 26.14 -6.42 18.59
CA GLU A 142 27.10 -7.35 17.97
C GLU A 142 28.51 -6.79 18.20
N SER A 143 28.90 -6.71 19.48
CA SER A 143 30.29 -6.66 19.87
C SER A 143 30.92 -7.97 19.41
N LEU A 144 31.69 -7.85 18.33
CA LEU A 144 32.65 -8.84 17.88
C LEU A 144 33.65 -9.08 19.01
N SER A 145 33.33 -10.00 19.92
CA SER A 145 34.31 -10.60 20.82
C SER A 145 34.24 -12.12 20.71
N ASN A 146 35.34 -12.67 20.21
CA ASN A 146 35.83 -14.05 20.35
C ASN A 146 35.65 -14.96 19.14
N ILE A 147 36.44 -14.71 18.09
CA ILE A 147 37.26 -15.77 17.49
C ILE A 147 38.67 -15.19 17.31
N GLU A 148 39.53 -15.40 18.32
CA GLU A 148 40.98 -15.29 18.14
C GLU A 148 41.48 -16.44 17.25
N LEU A 149 42.55 -16.14 16.50
CA LEU A 149 43.27 -16.99 15.54
C LEU A 149 43.61 -18.41 16.02
#